data_AF-A0A6V7PPV4-F1
#
_entry.id   AF-A0A6V7PPV4-F1
#
_cell.length_a   1.000
_cell.length_b   1.000
_cell.length_c   1.000
_cell.angle_alpha   90.00
_cell.angle_beta   90.00
_cell.angle_gamma   90.00
#
_symmetry.space_group_name_H-M   'P 1'
#
loop_
_entity.id
_entity.type
_entity.pdbx_description
1 polymer ?
#
loop_
_entity_poly.entity_id
_entity_poly.type
_entity_poly.pdbx_seq_one_letter_code
_entity_poly.pdbx_strand_id
1 'polypeptide(L)'
;MIMHLAKPDIAGLVDFLKPLNDVIVKATALTEGRRPDYFNHLKTTADSLTALAWIAYLGKDCGMNLPIAHVEESWQMAEFYNNKVLVEYRNKDPDHVEWAKALKDLYLPGLRDYVKHYYPLGLSWAPAGLQQLFQYLLPQLLSETPPSQPKSGMSAVFKEISSGKAVTAGLKKVTDDMKTKNRTDRIGVVATTEKASRSGSFSFNRVGPPKLELQMGRKWAVENQISKKNLIIEDCDSKQSVYVYGCKDSVLQVKGKVNNITVDKCTKNRNSFHAACEIVNCNGVEVQCQGTAPTISIDNTSGCQLYLSKDSLGASITTAKSSEINVMVPSGGPDGDWVEHALPQQYIHSYKDGQFTTSPVSHSGG
;
A
#
# COMPACT_ATOMS: atom_id res chain seq x y z
N MET A 1 14.92 -15.61 22.19
CA MET A 1 15.25 -14.74 23.34
C MET A 1 14.03 -14.12 24.03
N ILE A 2 12.85 -13.99 23.38
CA ILE A 2 11.67 -13.29 23.95
C ILE A 2 10.74 -14.18 24.80
N MET A 3 10.89 -15.51 24.76
CA MET A 3 10.06 -16.45 25.54
C MET A 3 10.20 -16.35 27.07
N HIS A 4 11.04 -15.44 27.57
CA HIS A 4 11.30 -15.22 29.00
C HIS A 4 10.68 -13.92 29.53
N LEU A 5 10.06 -13.10 28.67
CA LEU A 5 9.45 -11.83 29.06
C LEU A 5 7.96 -12.02 29.34
N ALA A 6 7.48 -11.34 30.39
CA ALA A 6 6.06 -11.25 30.66
C ALA A 6 5.36 -10.49 29.54
N LYS A 7 4.15 -10.91 29.16
CA LYS A 7 3.34 -10.18 28.19
C LYS A 7 3.09 -8.77 28.73
N PRO A 8 3.52 -7.71 28.02
CA PRO A 8 3.28 -6.36 28.49
C PRO A 8 1.79 -6.05 28.45
N ASP A 9 1.32 -5.25 29.40
CA ASP A 9 0.06 -4.53 29.27
C ASP A 9 0.21 -3.40 28.24
N ILE A 10 -0.86 -2.65 27.98
CA ILE A 10 -0.85 -1.60 26.95
C ILE A 10 0.23 -0.54 27.25
N ALA A 11 0.41 -0.17 28.53
CA ALA A 11 1.44 0.78 28.94
C ALA A 11 2.85 0.23 28.74
N GLY A 12 3.11 -1.00 29.20
CA GLY A 12 4.40 -1.67 29.03
C GLY A 12 4.75 -1.95 27.57
N LEU A 13 3.76 -2.08 26.68
CA LEU A 13 3.99 -2.26 25.26
C LEU A 13 4.58 -0.99 24.64
N VAL A 14 4.10 0.19 25.06
CA VAL A 14 4.64 1.48 24.59
C VAL A 14 6.13 1.59 24.96
N ASP A 15 6.49 1.26 26.20
CA ASP A 15 7.89 1.27 26.65
C ASP A 15 8.74 0.23 25.92
N PHE A 16 8.19 -0.97 25.69
CA PHE A 16 8.85 -2.03 24.94
C PHE A 16 9.18 -1.62 23.49
N LEU A 17 8.26 -0.90 22.82
CA LEU A 17 8.42 -0.47 21.44
C LEU A 17 9.19 0.83 21.28
N LYS A 18 9.40 1.58 22.37
CA LYS A 18 10.04 2.90 22.34
C LYS A 18 11.37 2.95 21.57
N PRO A 19 12.32 2.00 21.75
CA PRO A 19 13.58 2.04 21.00
C PRO A 19 13.38 1.93 19.48
N LEU A 20 12.42 1.13 19.03
CA LEU A 20 12.08 1.00 17.62
C LEU A 20 11.41 2.28 17.11
N ASN A 21 10.44 2.80 17.85
CA ASN A 21 9.74 4.04 17.50
C ASN A 21 10.70 5.23 17.39
N ASP A 22 11.66 5.36 18.30
CA ASP A 22 12.68 6.42 18.26
C ASP A 22 13.53 6.34 16.97
N VAL A 23 13.85 5.13 16.51
CA VAL A 23 14.59 4.92 15.25
C VAL A 23 13.72 5.25 14.05
N ILE A 24 12.46 4.82 14.04
CA ILE A 24 11.50 5.14 12.96
C ILE A 24 11.33 6.65 12.84
N VAL A 25 11.07 7.35 13.94
CA VAL A 25 10.89 8.82 13.96
C VAL A 25 12.14 9.52 13.44
N LYS A 26 13.34 9.11 13.87
CA LYS A 26 14.60 9.66 13.35
C LYS A 26 14.74 9.42 11.85
N ALA A 27 14.44 8.22 11.36
CA ALA A 27 14.52 7.91 9.93
C ALA A 27 13.51 8.71 9.11
N THR A 28 12.28 8.87 9.59
CA THR A 28 11.24 9.69 8.94
C THR A 28 11.66 11.15 8.87
N ALA A 29 12.21 11.72 9.96
CA ALA A 29 12.68 13.10 9.99
C ALA A 29 13.78 13.39 8.94
N LEU A 30 14.64 12.41 8.62
CA LEU A 30 15.64 12.54 7.54
C LEU A 30 15.03 12.66 6.14
N THR A 31 13.74 12.37 6.00
CA THR A 31 12.99 12.48 4.72
C THR A 31 12.13 13.75 4.65
N GLU A 32 12.11 14.56 5.70
CA GLU A 32 11.33 15.79 5.77
C GLU A 32 12.16 17.02 5.35
N GLY A 33 11.49 18.06 4.86
CA GLY A 33 12.13 19.31 4.46
C GLY A 33 12.77 19.27 3.06
N ARG A 34 13.99 19.81 2.94
CA ARG A 34 14.66 19.92 1.64
C ARG A 34 15.03 18.53 1.14
N ARG A 35 14.58 18.18 -0.07
CA ARG A 35 14.86 16.88 -0.68
C ARG A 35 16.38 16.66 -0.82
N PRO A 36 16.95 15.67 -0.11
CA PRO A 36 18.36 15.32 -0.24
C PRO A 36 18.64 14.61 -1.56
N ASP A 37 19.92 14.55 -1.92
CA ASP A 37 20.39 13.64 -2.96
C ASP A 37 20.04 12.20 -2.54
N TYR A 38 19.57 11.38 -3.48
CA TYR A 38 19.06 10.03 -3.22
C TYR A 38 17.82 9.95 -2.33
N PHE A 39 16.96 10.98 -2.30
CA PHE A 39 15.70 10.99 -1.54
C PHE A 39 14.87 9.69 -1.64
N ASN A 40 14.76 9.10 -2.84
CA ASN A 40 14.01 7.86 -3.03
C ASN A 40 14.60 6.69 -2.22
N HIS A 41 15.92 6.62 -2.04
CA HIS A 41 16.58 5.59 -1.22
C HIS A 41 16.24 5.80 0.25
N LEU A 42 16.46 7.01 0.75
CA LEU A 42 16.17 7.37 2.15
C LEU A 42 14.71 7.13 2.51
N LYS A 43 13.80 7.51 1.61
CA LYS A 43 12.36 7.30 1.82
C LYS A 43 11.98 5.82 1.82
N THR A 44 12.56 5.03 0.92
CA THR A 44 12.39 3.57 0.91
C THR A 44 12.85 2.96 2.24
N THR A 45 14.03 3.33 2.73
CA THR A 45 14.56 2.83 4.00
C THR A 45 13.67 3.25 5.17
N ALA A 46 13.33 4.53 5.29
CA ALA A 46 12.53 5.04 6.39
C ALA A 46 11.16 4.37 6.46
N ASP A 47 10.46 4.26 5.33
CA ASP A 47 9.13 3.65 5.29
C ASP A 47 9.20 2.14 5.57
N SER A 48 10.27 1.45 5.13
CA SER A 48 10.41 0.01 5.36
C SER A 48 10.51 -0.38 6.84
N LEU A 49 11.01 0.51 7.71
CA LEU A 49 11.18 0.24 9.14
C LEU A 49 9.86 -0.03 9.86
N THR A 50 8.75 0.51 9.34
CA THR A 50 7.40 0.27 9.88
C THR A 50 7.02 -1.22 9.88
N ALA A 51 7.62 -2.02 8.98
CA ALA A 51 7.41 -3.47 8.96
C ALA A 51 7.91 -4.14 10.23
N LEU A 52 8.93 -3.59 10.90
CA LEU A 52 9.49 -4.14 12.15
C LEU A 52 8.53 -4.03 13.34
N ALA A 53 7.50 -3.18 13.24
CA ALA A 53 6.50 -3.04 14.29
C ALA A 53 5.59 -4.27 14.45
N TRP A 54 5.73 -5.32 13.63
CA TRP A 54 4.99 -6.58 13.78
C TRP A 54 5.10 -7.19 15.19
N ILE A 55 6.20 -6.91 15.91
CA ILE A 55 6.44 -7.36 17.29
C ILE A 55 5.43 -6.79 18.29
N ALA A 56 4.70 -5.74 17.92
CA ALA A 56 3.66 -5.14 18.74
C ALA A 56 2.35 -5.94 18.76
N TYR A 57 2.21 -6.98 17.92
CA TYR A 57 1.03 -7.82 17.90
C TYR A 57 0.90 -8.64 19.20
N LEU A 58 -0.13 -8.32 19.99
CA LEU A 58 -0.44 -8.99 21.26
C LEU A 58 -1.62 -9.98 21.18
N GLY A 59 -2.13 -10.24 19.98
CA GLY A 59 -3.29 -11.10 19.75
C GLY A 59 -4.33 -10.43 18.85
N LYS A 60 -5.40 -11.17 18.52
CA LYS A 60 -6.39 -10.74 17.51
C LYS A 60 -7.14 -9.45 17.87
N ASP A 61 -7.23 -9.13 19.16
CA ASP A 61 -8.01 -8.00 19.67
C ASP A 61 -7.18 -6.73 19.90
N CYS A 62 -5.87 -6.75 19.60
CA CYS A 62 -4.98 -5.59 19.82
C CYS A 62 -5.06 -4.50 18.72
N GLY A 63 -5.95 -4.66 17.74
CA GLY A 63 -6.12 -3.69 16.65
C GLY A 63 -5.01 -3.71 15.58
N MET A 64 -4.08 -4.66 15.65
CA MET A 64 -3.04 -4.86 14.65
C MET A 64 -3.32 -6.07 13.76
N ASN A 65 -2.83 -6.01 12.52
CA ASN A 65 -2.82 -7.14 11.60
C ASN A 65 -1.90 -8.25 12.13
N LEU A 66 -2.13 -9.48 11.65
CA LEU A 66 -1.23 -10.60 11.94
C LEU A 66 0.21 -10.23 11.54
N PRO A 67 1.23 -10.69 12.29
CA PRO A 67 2.61 -10.28 12.06
C PRO A 67 3.08 -10.36 10.61
N ILE A 68 2.72 -11.44 9.91
CA ILE A 68 3.07 -11.65 8.50
C ILE A 68 2.39 -10.59 7.61
N ALA A 69 1.08 -10.37 7.81
CA ALA A 69 0.32 -9.38 7.05
C ALA A 69 0.83 -7.96 7.33
N HIS A 70 1.17 -7.66 8.58
CA HIS A 70 1.79 -6.38 8.96
C HIS A 70 3.08 -6.13 8.18
N VAL A 71 3.97 -7.13 8.07
CA VAL A 71 5.21 -7.01 7.29
C VAL A 71 4.92 -6.77 5.81
N GLU A 72 4.00 -7.54 5.22
CA GLU A 72 3.65 -7.44 3.80
C GLU A 72 3.00 -6.09 3.45
N GLU A 73 2.07 -5.62 4.27
CA GLU A 73 1.38 -4.34 4.06
C GLU A 73 2.31 -3.15 4.31
N SER A 74 3.15 -3.22 5.34
CA SER A 74 4.13 -2.15 5.62
C SER A 74 5.14 -1.97 4.49
N TRP A 75 5.55 -3.06 3.82
CA TRP A 75 6.45 -2.97 2.68
C TRP A 75 5.85 -2.19 1.50
N GLN A 76 4.52 -2.21 1.29
CA GLN A 76 3.90 -1.57 0.12
C GLN A 76 4.20 -0.06 0.04
N MET A 77 4.32 0.61 1.20
CA MET A 77 4.68 2.03 1.25
C MET A 77 6.13 2.28 0.81
N ALA A 78 7.07 1.44 1.29
CA ALA A 78 8.45 1.48 0.86
C ALA A 78 8.61 1.11 -0.63
N GLU A 79 7.79 0.17 -1.12
CA GLU A 79 7.85 -0.34 -2.50
C GLU A 79 7.63 0.76 -3.54
N PHE A 80 6.74 1.72 -3.26
CA PHE A 80 6.51 2.85 -4.15
C PHE A 80 7.79 3.65 -4.43
N TYR A 81 8.55 3.99 -3.39
CA TYR A 81 9.80 4.73 -3.53
C TYR A 81 10.94 3.83 -4.04
N ASN A 82 10.94 2.55 -3.67
CA ASN A 82 11.91 1.57 -4.17
C ASN A 82 11.81 1.43 -5.70
N ASN A 83 10.57 1.38 -6.23
CA ASN A 83 10.32 1.32 -7.66
C ASN A 83 10.84 2.57 -8.39
N LYS A 84 10.81 3.74 -7.75
CA LYS A 84 11.41 4.96 -8.32
C LYS A 84 12.93 4.83 -8.43
N VAL A 85 13.60 4.25 -7.44
CA VAL A 85 15.04 3.93 -7.53
C VAL A 85 15.30 3.01 -8.72
N LEU A 86 14.55 1.91 -8.83
CA LEU A 86 14.70 0.97 -9.95
C LEU A 86 14.50 1.64 -11.31
N VAL A 87 13.47 2.48 -11.46
CA VAL A 87 13.19 3.21 -12.71
C VAL A 87 14.29 4.23 -13.03
N GLU A 88 14.75 4.96 -12.01
CA GLU A 88 15.74 6.02 -12.19
C GLU A 88 17.11 5.47 -12.56
N TYR A 89 17.51 4.33 -11.99
CA TYR A 89 18.87 3.80 -12.09
C TYR A 89 19.03 2.58 -13.01
N ARG A 90 17.95 1.95 -13.50
CA ARG A 90 18.01 0.73 -14.36
C ARG A 90 19.01 0.75 -15.51
N ASN A 91 19.29 1.93 -16.07
CA ASN A 91 20.20 2.13 -17.20
C ASN A 91 21.34 3.11 -16.88
N LYS A 92 21.52 3.49 -15.61
CA LYS A 92 22.52 4.47 -15.19
C LYS A 92 23.60 3.81 -14.36
N ASP A 93 23.20 3.08 -13.33
CA ASP A 93 24.11 2.52 -12.34
C ASP A 93 23.50 1.25 -11.74
N PRO A 94 24.14 0.08 -11.93
CA PRO A 94 23.64 -1.19 -11.43
C PRO A 94 23.67 -1.29 -9.89
N ASP A 95 24.53 -0.54 -9.19
CA ASP A 95 24.70 -0.67 -7.73
C ASP A 95 23.42 -0.23 -6.99
N HIS A 96 22.80 0.86 -7.47
CA HIS A 96 21.51 1.33 -6.95
C HIS A 96 20.37 0.34 -7.21
N VAL A 97 20.41 -0.36 -8.34
CA VAL A 97 19.42 -1.39 -8.69
C VAL A 97 19.60 -2.62 -7.81
N GLU A 98 20.83 -3.05 -7.58
CA GLU A 98 21.17 -4.15 -6.68
C GLU A 98 20.76 -3.82 -5.24
N TRP A 99 21.07 -2.61 -4.75
CA TRP A 99 20.63 -2.13 -3.44
C TRP A 99 19.10 -2.20 -3.28
N ALA A 100 18.34 -1.71 -4.27
CA ALA A 100 16.88 -1.69 -4.22
C ALA A 100 16.27 -3.09 -4.21
N LYS A 101 16.89 -4.05 -4.91
CA LYS A 101 16.50 -5.46 -4.90
C LYS A 101 16.86 -6.12 -3.58
N ALA A 102 18.08 -5.93 -3.09
CA ALA A 102 18.54 -6.50 -1.82
C ALA A 102 17.69 -6.02 -0.63
N LEU A 103 17.32 -4.73 -0.61
CA LEU A 103 16.44 -4.20 0.43
C LEU A 103 15.03 -4.81 0.34
N LYS A 104 14.50 -5.01 -0.88
CA LYS A 104 13.22 -5.71 -1.06
C LYS A 104 13.31 -7.15 -0.56
N ASP A 105 14.32 -7.88 -0.96
CA ASP A 105 14.51 -9.29 -0.60
C ASP A 105 14.69 -9.48 0.91
N LEU A 106 15.28 -8.49 1.61
CA LEU A 106 15.39 -8.47 3.07
C LEU A 106 14.02 -8.51 3.75
N TYR A 107 13.02 -7.82 3.23
CA TYR A 107 11.66 -7.81 3.80
C TYR A 107 10.79 -8.91 3.21
N LEU A 108 10.80 -9.03 1.88
CA LEU A 108 10.00 -9.96 1.09
C LEU A 108 10.92 -10.71 0.10
N PRO A 109 11.31 -11.97 0.37
CA PRO A 109 10.73 -12.86 1.37
C PRO A 109 11.34 -12.81 2.78
N GLY A 110 12.51 -12.20 3.01
CA GLY A 110 13.35 -12.41 4.20
C GLY A 110 12.62 -12.30 5.56
N LEU A 111 12.21 -11.09 5.95
CA LEU A 111 11.52 -10.85 7.22
C LEU A 111 10.18 -11.57 7.28
N ARG A 112 9.40 -11.54 6.20
CA ARG A 112 8.09 -12.21 6.13
C ARG A 112 8.20 -13.70 6.43
N ASP A 113 9.14 -14.40 5.80
CA ASP A 113 9.31 -15.84 5.99
C ASP A 113 9.88 -16.16 7.36
N TYR A 114 10.77 -15.32 7.90
CA TYR A 114 11.22 -15.42 9.29
C TYR A 114 10.04 -15.33 10.26
N VAL A 115 9.20 -14.30 10.14
CA VAL A 115 8.02 -14.10 10.99
C VAL A 115 7.03 -15.25 10.81
N LYS A 116 6.81 -15.71 9.58
CA LYS A 116 5.92 -16.84 9.29
C LYS A 116 6.38 -18.14 9.94
N HIS A 117 7.67 -18.42 9.92
CA HIS A 117 8.22 -19.66 10.44
C HIS A 117 8.28 -19.66 11.98
N TYR A 118 8.73 -18.56 12.58
CA TYR A 118 9.04 -18.52 14.01
C TYR A 118 7.96 -17.83 14.87
N TYR A 119 7.21 -16.87 14.31
CA TYR A 119 6.25 -16.03 15.05
C TYR A 119 4.92 -15.81 14.30
N PRO A 120 4.27 -16.86 13.76
CA PRO A 120 3.06 -16.71 12.94
C PRO A 120 1.88 -16.07 13.70
N LEU A 121 1.89 -16.16 15.03
CA LEU A 121 0.87 -15.60 15.93
C LEU A 121 1.44 -14.52 16.86
N GLY A 122 2.59 -13.94 16.51
CA GLY A 122 3.28 -12.92 17.29
C GLY A 122 4.30 -13.49 18.25
N LEU A 123 4.80 -12.62 19.13
CA LEU A 123 5.76 -13.01 20.15
C LEU A 123 5.10 -13.93 21.19
N SER A 124 5.80 -15.01 21.55
CA SER A 124 5.42 -15.87 22.67
C SER A 124 5.94 -15.26 23.97
N TRP A 125 5.04 -15.10 24.94
CA TRP A 125 5.32 -14.50 26.25
C TRP A 125 5.25 -15.57 27.34
N ALA A 126 6.01 -15.39 28.43
CA ALA A 126 5.98 -16.31 29.56
C ALA A 126 4.65 -16.20 30.34
N PRO A 127 4.11 -17.33 30.88
CA PRO A 127 2.96 -17.30 31.78
C PRO A 127 3.24 -16.45 33.03
N ALA A 128 2.24 -15.67 33.47
CA ALA A 128 2.33 -14.92 34.73
C ALA A 128 2.61 -15.89 35.89
N GLY A 129 3.70 -15.67 36.63
CA GLY A 129 4.10 -16.49 37.79
C GLY A 129 5.40 -17.29 37.66
N LEU A 130 5.98 -17.46 36.46
CA LEU A 130 7.28 -18.15 36.29
C LEU A 130 8.48 -17.18 36.21
N GLN A 131 8.27 -15.90 36.51
CA GLN A 131 9.24 -14.81 36.35
C GLN A 131 10.52 -15.02 37.16
N GLN A 132 10.42 -15.56 38.39
CA GLN A 132 11.58 -15.80 39.25
C GLN A 132 12.47 -16.94 38.74
N LEU A 133 11.90 -18.01 38.19
CA LEU A 133 12.68 -19.17 37.75
C LEU A 133 13.57 -18.83 36.55
N PHE A 134 13.08 -18.00 35.62
CA PHE A 134 13.85 -17.64 34.43
C PHE A 134 14.98 -16.65 34.71
N GLN A 135 14.84 -15.75 35.69
CA GLN A 135 15.90 -14.83 36.08
C GLN A 135 17.13 -15.54 36.67
N TYR A 136 16.95 -16.73 37.25
CA TYR A 136 18.04 -17.61 37.73
C TYR A 136 18.59 -18.55 36.65
N LEU A 137 17.79 -18.96 35.67
CA LEU A 137 18.19 -19.94 34.64
C LEU A 137 18.84 -19.32 33.39
N LEU A 138 18.61 -18.03 33.12
CA LEU A 138 19.15 -17.30 31.96
C LEU A 138 20.69 -17.33 31.83
N PRO A 139 21.49 -17.23 32.91
CA PRO A 139 22.95 -17.32 32.81
C PRO A 139 23.46 -18.71 32.39
N GLN A 140 22.70 -19.78 32.64
CA GLN A 140 23.12 -21.17 32.34
C GLN A 140 22.71 -21.64 30.93
N LEU A 141 21.69 -21.04 30.33
CA LEU A 141 21.24 -21.37 28.96
C LEU A 141 22.03 -20.64 27.86
N LEU A 142 22.77 -19.59 28.21
CA LEU A 142 23.58 -18.82 27.26
C LEU A 142 25.01 -19.40 27.08
N SER A 143 25.36 -20.49 27.77
CA SER A 143 26.70 -21.10 27.73
C SER A 143 26.87 -22.29 26.78
N GLU A 144 25.82 -22.73 26.06
CA GLU A 144 25.94 -23.85 25.12
C GLU A 144 25.96 -23.38 23.67
N THR A 145 27.17 -23.26 23.12
CA THR A 145 27.40 -23.16 21.67
C THR A 145 27.40 -24.55 21.03
N PRO A 146 26.56 -24.85 20.02
CA PRO A 146 26.78 -26.00 19.15
C PRO A 146 27.93 -25.74 18.15
N PRO A 147 28.67 -26.77 17.69
CA PRO A 147 29.87 -26.60 16.89
C PRO A 147 29.54 -26.18 15.44
N SER A 148 30.16 -25.11 14.96
CA SER A 148 30.06 -24.61 13.59
C SER A 148 31.15 -25.21 12.69
N GLN A 149 30.78 -25.86 11.58
CA GLN A 149 31.66 -25.99 10.41
C GLN A 149 31.55 -24.76 9.50
N PRO A 150 32.66 -24.27 8.90
CA PRO A 150 32.67 -23.01 8.17
C PRO A 150 32.24 -23.15 6.71
N LYS A 151 31.41 -22.24 6.23
CA LYS A 151 31.40 -21.84 4.82
C LYS A 151 31.73 -20.36 4.70
N SER A 152 32.89 -20.13 4.10
CA SER A 152 33.52 -18.87 3.72
C SER A 152 32.66 -18.10 2.71
N GLY A 153 32.65 -16.76 2.80
CA GLY A 153 32.11 -15.94 1.70
C GLY A 153 31.97 -14.43 1.92
N MET A 154 31.78 -13.94 3.15
CA MET A 154 31.42 -12.50 3.34
C MET A 154 32.10 -11.79 4.52
N SER A 155 32.64 -12.53 5.50
CA SER A 155 33.32 -11.94 6.65
C SER A 155 34.76 -11.49 6.35
N ALA A 156 35.35 -11.93 5.24
CA ALA A 156 36.68 -11.51 4.80
C ALA A 156 36.68 -10.06 4.26
N VAL A 157 35.59 -9.63 3.63
CA VAL A 157 35.49 -8.30 2.97
C VAL A 157 35.37 -7.17 4.01
N PHE A 158 34.63 -7.40 5.10
CA PHE A 158 34.47 -6.41 6.17
C PHE A 158 35.74 -6.21 7.02
N LYS A 159 36.61 -7.23 7.11
CA LYS A 159 37.91 -7.12 7.79
C LYS A 159 38.94 -6.31 7.00
N GLU A 160 38.82 -6.27 5.67
CA GLU A 160 39.76 -5.51 4.83
C GLU A 160 39.48 -4.00 4.89
N ILE A 161 38.21 -3.60 4.97
CA ILE A 161 37.76 -2.20 5.07
C ILE A 161 38.17 -1.54 6.40
N SER A 162 38.24 -2.31 7.48
CA SER A 162 38.56 -1.77 8.82
C SER A 162 40.07 -1.61 9.09
N SER A 163 40.93 -1.92 8.12
CA SER A 163 42.40 -1.91 8.27
C SER A 163 43.14 -0.68 7.72
N GLY A 164 42.41 0.33 7.19
CA GLY A 164 42.97 1.67 7.00
C GLY A 164 44.18 1.79 6.06
N LYS A 165 44.20 1.11 4.91
CA LYS A 165 45.18 1.37 3.83
C LYS A 165 44.56 2.15 2.67
N ALA A 166 45.39 2.97 2.02
CA ALA A 166 45.03 4.06 1.12
C ALA A 166 44.20 3.64 -0.13
N VAL A 167 42.88 3.77 -0.03
CA VAL A 167 41.92 3.63 -1.16
C VAL A 167 41.78 4.95 -1.93
N THR A 168 42.89 5.50 -2.43
CA THR A 168 42.83 6.70 -3.31
C THR A 168 43.73 6.64 -4.54
N ALA A 169 44.46 5.54 -4.78
CA ALA A 169 45.38 5.42 -5.91
C ALA A 169 44.72 5.01 -7.25
N GLY A 170 43.44 4.64 -7.26
CA GLY A 170 42.77 4.03 -8.43
C GLY A 170 41.69 4.87 -9.14
N LEU A 171 41.37 6.08 -8.66
CA LEU A 171 40.30 6.89 -9.25
C LEU A 171 40.83 7.79 -10.38
N LYS A 172 40.27 7.65 -11.59
CA LYS A 172 40.50 8.61 -12.69
C LYS A 172 40.01 9.99 -12.26
N LYS A 173 40.88 11.00 -12.35
CA LYS A 173 40.51 12.41 -12.09
C LYS A 173 39.51 12.91 -13.15
N VAL A 174 38.43 13.51 -12.67
CA VAL A 174 37.41 14.18 -13.48
C VAL A 174 37.96 15.52 -13.97
N THR A 175 38.06 15.72 -15.29
CA THR A 175 38.47 16.98 -15.91
C THR A 175 37.28 17.95 -16.05
N ASP A 176 37.54 19.26 -16.14
CA ASP A 176 36.53 20.32 -16.01
C ASP A 176 35.45 20.33 -17.11
N ASP A 177 35.67 19.63 -18.22
CA ASP A 177 34.72 19.37 -19.30
C ASP A 177 33.58 18.40 -18.90
N MET A 178 33.77 17.60 -17.85
CA MET A 178 32.78 16.63 -17.35
C MET A 178 31.77 17.25 -16.36
N LYS A 179 31.86 18.54 -16.05
CA LYS A 179 30.93 19.24 -15.16
C LYS A 179 29.73 19.79 -15.96
N THR A 180 28.52 19.42 -15.54
CA THR A 180 27.22 19.78 -16.16
C THR A 180 26.95 21.28 -16.31
N LYS A 181 27.73 22.15 -15.65
CA LYS A 181 27.65 23.61 -15.76
C LYS A 181 28.34 24.21 -16.99
N ASN A 182 29.10 23.42 -17.75
CA ASN A 182 29.89 23.89 -18.90
C ASN A 182 29.32 23.48 -20.28
N ARG A 183 28.05 23.06 -20.36
CA ARG A 183 27.38 22.78 -21.65
C ARG A 183 26.81 24.08 -22.24
N THR A 184 27.42 24.57 -23.32
CA THR A 184 27.01 25.80 -24.04
C THR A 184 25.81 25.66 -24.98
N ASP A 185 25.24 24.46 -25.14
CA ASP A 185 24.17 24.23 -26.14
C ASP A 185 22.77 24.08 -25.52
N ARG A 186 22.25 25.16 -24.93
CA ARG A 186 20.81 25.33 -24.68
C ARG A 186 20.37 26.74 -25.01
N ILE A 187 20.18 27.01 -26.30
CA ILE A 187 19.28 28.06 -26.78
C ILE A 187 17.89 27.41 -26.89
N GLY A 188 17.01 27.68 -25.92
CA GLY A 188 15.61 27.29 -25.97
C GLY A 188 14.76 28.41 -26.54
N VAL A 189 14.61 28.46 -27.87
CA VAL A 189 13.54 29.22 -28.52
C VAL A 189 12.28 28.35 -28.51
N VAL A 190 11.20 28.89 -27.93
CA VAL A 190 9.87 28.27 -27.94
C VAL A 190 9.27 28.44 -29.34
N ALA A 191 8.97 27.33 -30.00
CA ALA A 191 8.12 27.30 -31.18
C ALA A 191 6.92 26.39 -30.92
N THR A 192 5.74 27.00 -30.95
CA THR A 192 4.42 26.37 -31.01
C THR A 192 4.22 25.69 -32.35
N THR A 193 3.98 24.38 -32.35
CA THR A 193 3.37 23.69 -33.50
C THR A 193 2.36 22.67 -33.01
N GLU A 194 1.11 22.90 -33.36
CA GLU A 194 0.01 21.95 -33.32
C GLU A 194 0.35 20.72 -34.18
N LYS A 195 0.08 19.51 -33.67
CA LYS A 195 -0.12 18.34 -34.53
C LYS A 195 -0.96 17.24 -33.86
N ALA A 196 -2.14 17.07 -34.45
CA ALA A 196 -2.88 15.84 -34.75
C ALA A 196 -2.82 14.64 -33.78
N SER A 197 -4.02 14.24 -33.37
CA SER A 197 -4.40 13.00 -32.71
C SER A 197 -3.73 11.77 -33.32
N ARG A 198 -2.85 11.12 -32.56
CA ARG A 198 -2.45 9.73 -32.79
C ARG A 198 -3.20 8.84 -31.80
N SER A 199 -4.07 8.00 -32.35
CA SER A 199 -4.62 6.82 -31.69
C SER A 199 -3.49 5.85 -31.32
N GLY A 200 -2.92 6.03 -30.13
CA GLY A 200 -2.02 5.06 -29.53
C GLY A 200 -2.83 3.92 -28.93
N SER A 201 -2.76 2.73 -29.54
CA SER A 201 -3.22 1.50 -28.90
C SER A 201 -2.44 1.33 -27.59
N PHE A 202 -3.13 1.38 -26.46
CA PHE A 202 -2.53 1.10 -25.16
C PHE A 202 -1.97 -0.32 -25.17
N SER A 203 -0.64 -0.43 -25.16
CA SER A 203 0.07 -1.68 -24.97
C SER A 203 -0.30 -2.27 -23.61
N PHE A 204 -0.81 -3.51 -23.62
CA PHE A 204 -1.14 -4.29 -22.44
C PHE A 204 0.07 -4.36 -21.49
N ASN A 205 -0.03 -3.73 -20.31
CA ASN A 205 0.81 -4.11 -19.18
C ASN A 205 0.48 -5.55 -18.80
N ARG A 206 1.52 -6.35 -18.51
CA ARG A 206 1.38 -7.76 -18.11
C ARG A 206 0.44 -7.86 -16.92
N VAL A 207 -0.78 -8.35 -17.15
CA VAL A 207 -1.78 -8.63 -16.12
C VAL A 207 -1.29 -9.84 -15.32
N GLY A 208 -1.28 -9.74 -13.99
CA GLY A 208 -0.92 -10.87 -13.12
C GLY A 208 -1.90 -12.04 -13.29
N PRO A 209 -1.62 -13.24 -12.73
CA PRO A 209 -2.57 -14.33 -12.81
C PRO A 209 -3.92 -13.95 -12.16
N PRO A 210 -5.06 -14.45 -12.68
CA PRO A 210 -6.36 -14.24 -12.07
C PRO A 210 -6.38 -14.86 -10.67
N LYS A 211 -6.91 -14.13 -9.70
CA LYS A 211 -7.10 -14.61 -8.33
C LYS A 211 -8.53 -14.40 -7.88
N LEU A 212 -9.06 -15.39 -7.18
CA LEU A 212 -10.29 -15.32 -6.40
C LEU A 212 -10.08 -16.25 -5.22
N GLU A 213 -9.54 -15.71 -4.13
CA GLU A 213 -9.20 -16.49 -2.96
C GLU A 213 -9.31 -15.65 -1.69
N LEU A 214 -9.62 -16.31 -0.58
CA LEU A 214 -9.59 -15.71 0.74
C LEU A 214 -8.16 -15.78 1.29
N GLN A 215 -7.47 -14.65 1.27
CA GLN A 215 -6.12 -14.55 1.81
C GLN A 215 -6.19 -14.41 3.33
N MET A 216 -5.45 -15.29 4.00
CA MET A 216 -5.22 -15.27 5.44
C MET A 216 -6.53 -15.25 6.27
N GLY A 217 -7.64 -15.75 5.71
CA GLY A 217 -8.95 -15.78 6.38
C GLY A 217 -9.62 -14.41 6.55
N ARG A 218 -9.07 -13.33 5.96
CA ARG A 218 -9.50 -11.95 6.24
C ARG A 218 -9.81 -11.12 5.00
N LYS A 219 -9.06 -11.30 3.91
CA LYS A 219 -9.18 -10.46 2.71
C LYS A 219 -9.47 -11.32 1.50
N TRP A 220 -10.61 -11.10 0.85
CA TRP A 220 -10.88 -11.68 -0.46
C TRP A 220 -10.11 -10.90 -1.52
N ALA A 221 -9.18 -11.56 -2.20
CA ALA A 221 -8.44 -11.00 -3.31
C ALA A 221 -9.10 -11.44 -4.63
N VAL A 222 -9.78 -10.50 -5.29
CA VAL A 222 -10.38 -10.68 -6.62
C VAL A 222 -9.55 -9.90 -7.62
N GLU A 223 -8.51 -10.53 -8.17
CA GLU A 223 -7.52 -9.84 -8.98
C GLU A 223 -7.55 -10.33 -10.43
N ASN A 224 -7.30 -9.41 -11.37
CA ASN A 224 -6.94 -9.74 -12.75
C ASN A 224 -7.98 -10.60 -13.49
N GLN A 225 -9.26 -10.52 -13.10
CA GLN A 225 -10.35 -11.24 -13.76
C GLN A 225 -10.70 -10.53 -15.07
N ILE A 226 -10.68 -11.26 -16.19
CA ILE A 226 -10.99 -10.71 -17.52
C ILE A 226 -12.17 -11.47 -18.11
N SER A 227 -13.22 -10.74 -18.47
CA SER A 227 -14.43 -11.26 -19.11
C SER A 227 -15.10 -12.40 -18.32
N LYS A 228 -15.04 -12.34 -16.98
CA LYS A 228 -15.68 -13.32 -16.08
C LYS A 228 -16.98 -12.75 -15.55
N LYS A 229 -18.13 -13.30 -15.98
CA LYS A 229 -19.46 -12.74 -15.69
C LYS A 229 -20.20 -13.42 -14.53
N ASN A 230 -19.57 -14.38 -13.88
CA ASN A 230 -20.20 -15.24 -12.87
C ASN A 230 -19.30 -15.45 -11.64
N LEU A 231 -18.55 -14.42 -11.23
CA LEU A 231 -17.74 -14.49 -10.01
C LEU A 231 -18.65 -14.30 -8.81
N ILE A 232 -18.60 -15.23 -7.86
CA ILE A 232 -19.45 -15.20 -6.67
C ILE A 232 -18.57 -15.49 -5.44
N ILE A 233 -18.76 -14.70 -4.38
CA ILE A 233 -18.26 -15.01 -3.04
C ILE A 233 -19.49 -15.32 -2.18
N GLU A 234 -19.68 -16.59 -1.79
CA GLU A 234 -20.89 -17.05 -1.09
C GLU A 234 -20.80 -16.94 0.43
N ASP A 235 -19.71 -17.44 1.02
CA ASP A 235 -19.50 -17.48 2.47
C ASP A 235 -18.73 -16.25 2.98
N CYS A 236 -19.39 -15.10 2.99
CA CYS A 236 -18.81 -13.87 3.53
C CYS A 236 -18.97 -13.76 5.05
N ASP A 237 -17.91 -13.31 5.73
CA ASP A 237 -17.95 -12.91 7.14
C ASP A 237 -17.88 -11.36 7.25
N SER A 238 -18.67 -10.78 8.15
CA SER A 238 -18.70 -9.32 8.42
C SER A 238 -17.35 -8.71 8.80
N LYS A 239 -16.38 -9.54 9.21
CA LYS A 239 -15.01 -9.16 9.55
C LYS A 239 -14.09 -9.14 8.32
N GLN A 240 -14.47 -9.78 7.23
CA GLN A 240 -13.66 -9.85 6.01
C GLN A 240 -13.79 -8.57 5.18
N SER A 241 -12.78 -8.29 4.35
CA SER A 241 -12.82 -7.25 3.31
C SER A 241 -12.70 -7.86 1.93
N VAL A 242 -13.18 -7.16 0.90
CA VAL A 242 -13.04 -7.57 -0.50
C VAL A 242 -12.22 -6.54 -1.25
N TYR A 243 -11.17 -6.99 -1.93
CA TYR A 243 -10.31 -6.15 -2.76
C TYR A 243 -10.40 -6.63 -4.21
N VAL A 244 -11.03 -5.82 -5.06
CA VAL A 244 -11.22 -6.09 -6.48
C VAL A 244 -10.20 -5.27 -7.26
N TYR A 245 -9.20 -5.92 -7.86
CA TYR A 245 -8.07 -5.25 -8.48
C TYR A 245 -7.87 -5.64 -9.93
N GLY A 246 -7.71 -4.65 -10.82
CA GLY A 246 -7.28 -4.90 -12.20
C GLY A 246 -8.24 -5.77 -13.01
N CYS A 247 -9.48 -5.90 -12.57
CA CYS A 247 -10.47 -6.72 -13.25
C CYS A 247 -11.04 -5.94 -14.45
N LYS A 248 -11.35 -6.63 -15.54
CA LYS A 248 -11.89 -6.03 -16.76
C LYS A 248 -13.07 -6.81 -17.27
N ASP A 249 -14.12 -6.10 -17.68
CA ASP A 249 -15.30 -6.71 -18.31
C ASP A 249 -15.89 -7.86 -17.47
N SER A 250 -15.85 -7.78 -16.15
CA SER A 250 -16.20 -8.86 -15.23
C SER A 250 -17.35 -8.47 -14.30
N VAL A 251 -18.03 -9.48 -13.74
CA VAL A 251 -19.15 -9.32 -12.82
C VAL A 251 -18.85 -10.10 -11.55
N LEU A 252 -18.85 -9.40 -10.42
CA LEU A 252 -18.65 -9.95 -9.09
C LEU A 252 -19.90 -9.76 -8.24
N GLN A 253 -20.39 -10.85 -7.66
CA GLN A 253 -21.43 -10.84 -6.64
C GLN A 253 -20.86 -11.27 -5.29
N VAL A 254 -20.89 -10.37 -4.31
CA VAL A 254 -20.52 -10.64 -2.92
C VAL A 254 -21.81 -10.91 -2.15
N LYS A 255 -22.08 -12.18 -1.84
CA LYS A 255 -23.28 -12.57 -1.09
C LYS A 255 -22.97 -12.48 0.41
N GLY A 256 -23.82 -11.76 1.14
CA GLY A 256 -23.64 -11.51 2.57
C GLY A 256 -22.91 -10.20 2.88
N LYS A 257 -22.74 -9.93 4.17
CA LYS A 257 -22.15 -8.68 4.67
C LYS A 257 -20.65 -8.83 4.88
N VAL A 258 -19.89 -7.85 4.41
CA VAL A 258 -18.44 -7.71 4.65
C VAL A 258 -18.16 -6.36 5.30
N ASN A 259 -16.96 -6.17 5.82
CA ASN A 259 -16.57 -4.93 6.50
C ASN A 259 -16.48 -3.76 5.51
N ASN A 260 -15.76 -3.96 4.41
CA ASN A 260 -15.57 -2.98 3.34
C ASN A 260 -15.23 -3.66 2.02
N ILE A 261 -15.40 -2.91 0.93
CA ILE A 261 -15.02 -3.33 -0.41
C ILE A 261 -14.27 -2.21 -1.10
N THR A 262 -13.11 -2.55 -1.67
CA THR A 262 -12.36 -1.62 -2.53
C THR A 262 -12.34 -2.16 -3.95
N VAL A 263 -12.68 -1.31 -4.91
CA VAL A 263 -12.60 -1.58 -6.35
C VAL A 263 -11.52 -0.69 -6.93
N ASP A 264 -10.37 -1.26 -7.28
CA ASP A 264 -9.18 -0.54 -7.76
C ASP A 264 -8.78 -0.97 -9.18
N LYS A 265 -8.46 0.01 -10.03
CA LYS A 265 -7.98 -0.20 -11.42
C LYS A 265 -8.88 -1.12 -12.26
N CYS A 266 -10.18 -1.06 -12.03
CA CYS A 266 -11.15 -1.88 -12.74
C CYS A 266 -11.72 -1.16 -13.97
N THR A 267 -12.06 -1.90 -15.02
CA THR A 267 -12.63 -1.32 -16.25
C THR A 267 -13.83 -2.12 -16.73
N LYS A 268 -14.99 -1.48 -16.95
CA LYS A 268 -16.22 -2.16 -17.41
C LYS A 268 -16.67 -3.30 -16.49
N ASN A 269 -16.48 -3.16 -15.19
CA ASN A 269 -16.90 -4.17 -14.22
C ASN A 269 -18.22 -3.81 -13.55
N ARG A 270 -19.01 -4.82 -13.23
CA ARG A 270 -20.19 -4.71 -12.38
C ARG A 270 -19.93 -5.43 -11.05
N ASN A 271 -20.17 -4.76 -9.92
CA ASN A 271 -19.98 -5.35 -8.60
C ASN A 271 -21.25 -5.17 -7.77
N SER A 272 -21.66 -6.20 -7.04
CA SER A 272 -22.84 -6.17 -6.15
C SER A 272 -22.47 -6.60 -4.73
N PHE A 273 -22.90 -5.85 -3.71
CA PHE A 273 -22.45 -6.08 -2.32
C PHE A 273 -23.33 -5.48 -1.21
N HIS A 274 -23.04 -5.86 0.04
CA HIS A 274 -23.62 -5.32 1.29
C HIS A 274 -22.56 -4.69 2.23
N ALA A 275 -21.93 -3.58 1.84
CA ALA A 275 -20.93 -2.90 2.67
C ALA A 275 -20.67 -1.45 2.23
N ALA A 276 -19.91 -0.72 3.06
CA ALA A 276 -19.21 0.49 2.63
C ALA A 276 -18.24 0.17 1.49
N CYS A 277 -18.04 1.13 0.57
CA CYS A 277 -17.27 0.89 -0.65
C CYS A 277 -16.36 2.05 -1.03
N GLU A 278 -15.17 1.70 -1.52
CA GLU A 278 -14.21 2.61 -2.10
C GLU A 278 -13.97 2.23 -3.56
N ILE A 279 -14.14 3.18 -4.47
CA ILE A 279 -13.96 2.99 -5.91
C ILE A 279 -12.83 3.92 -6.34
N VAL A 280 -11.72 3.33 -6.80
CA VAL A 280 -10.49 4.08 -7.05
C VAL A 280 -9.85 3.69 -8.38
N ASN A 281 -9.34 4.66 -9.14
CA ASN A 281 -8.65 4.43 -10.42
C ASN A 281 -9.47 3.62 -11.46
N CYS A 282 -10.80 3.72 -11.43
CA CYS A 282 -11.67 2.88 -12.25
C CYS A 282 -12.16 3.59 -13.53
N ASN A 283 -12.64 2.80 -14.50
CA ASN A 283 -13.23 3.33 -15.73
C ASN A 283 -14.50 2.56 -16.14
N GLY A 284 -15.63 3.25 -16.24
CA GLY A 284 -16.91 2.68 -16.68
C GLY A 284 -17.39 1.53 -15.79
N VAL A 285 -17.39 1.72 -14.47
CA VAL A 285 -17.79 0.69 -13.52
C VAL A 285 -19.23 0.86 -13.06
N GLU A 286 -19.87 -0.25 -12.74
CA GLU A 286 -21.20 -0.28 -12.15
C GLU A 286 -21.14 -0.95 -10.79
N VAL A 287 -21.75 -0.32 -9.79
CA VAL A 287 -21.64 -0.74 -8.41
C VAL A 287 -23.02 -0.71 -7.77
N GLN A 288 -23.47 -1.85 -7.26
CA GLN A 288 -24.77 -2.01 -6.62
C GLN A 288 -24.63 -2.34 -5.14
N CYS A 289 -25.10 -1.43 -4.29
CA CYS A 289 -25.30 -1.71 -2.89
C CYS A 289 -26.68 -2.39 -2.72
N GLN A 290 -26.70 -3.57 -2.14
CA GLN A 290 -27.92 -4.34 -1.88
C GLN A 290 -28.42 -4.19 -0.43
N GLY A 291 -27.71 -3.41 0.41
CA GLY A 291 -27.98 -3.31 1.85
C GLY A 291 -27.50 -1.97 2.40
N THR A 292 -26.97 -1.94 3.62
CA THR A 292 -26.47 -0.69 4.23
C THR A 292 -25.05 -0.37 3.76
N ALA A 293 -24.81 0.89 3.40
CA ALA A 293 -23.50 1.44 3.10
C ALA A 293 -23.41 2.87 3.65
N PRO A 294 -22.84 3.08 4.86
CA PRO A 294 -22.81 4.41 5.47
C PRO A 294 -21.90 5.38 4.69
N THR A 295 -20.86 4.87 4.05
CA THR A 295 -19.86 5.66 3.32
C THR A 295 -19.53 5.01 1.99
N ILE A 296 -19.52 5.84 0.94
CA ILE A 296 -19.09 5.44 -0.40
C ILE A 296 -18.12 6.50 -0.91
N SER A 297 -16.90 6.11 -1.28
CA SER A 297 -15.89 7.03 -1.82
C SER A 297 -15.56 6.68 -3.27
N ILE A 298 -15.39 7.71 -4.10
CA ILE A 298 -15.10 7.57 -5.53
C ILE A 298 -13.94 8.50 -5.90
N ASP A 299 -12.74 7.94 -6.03
CA ASP A 299 -11.51 8.69 -6.33
C ASP A 299 -10.91 8.31 -7.69
N ASN A 300 -10.43 9.30 -8.44
CA ASN A 300 -9.73 9.12 -9.71
C ASN A 300 -10.45 8.15 -10.68
N THR A 301 -11.77 8.25 -10.77
CA THR A 301 -12.61 7.29 -11.51
C THR A 301 -13.45 8.02 -12.55
N SER A 302 -13.47 7.50 -13.78
CA SER A 302 -14.27 8.07 -14.88
C SER A 302 -15.37 7.10 -15.31
N GLY A 303 -16.62 7.50 -15.19
CA GLY A 303 -17.79 6.66 -15.47
C GLY A 303 -18.05 5.70 -14.31
N CYS A 304 -18.97 6.08 -13.42
CA CYS A 304 -19.44 5.21 -12.34
C CYS A 304 -20.95 5.29 -12.22
N GLN A 305 -21.62 4.14 -12.35
CA GLN A 305 -23.05 4.01 -12.07
C GLN A 305 -23.21 3.36 -10.70
N LEU A 306 -23.67 4.14 -9.72
CA LEU A 306 -23.83 3.69 -8.34
C LEU A 306 -25.31 3.46 -8.01
N TYR A 307 -25.70 2.21 -7.79
CA TYR A 307 -27.06 1.83 -7.40
C TYR A 307 -27.16 1.69 -5.88
N LEU A 308 -28.02 2.50 -5.26
CA LEU A 308 -28.26 2.48 -3.82
C LEU A 308 -29.43 1.56 -3.47
N SER A 309 -29.39 0.88 -2.32
CA SER A 309 -30.58 0.22 -1.80
C SER A 309 -31.46 1.23 -1.04
N LYS A 310 -32.69 0.82 -0.69
CA LYS A 310 -33.55 1.58 0.26
C LYS A 310 -32.84 1.81 1.61
N ASP A 311 -31.97 0.88 2.01
CA ASP A 311 -31.22 0.92 3.26
C ASP A 311 -29.92 1.74 3.18
N SER A 312 -29.49 2.14 1.98
CA SER A 312 -28.29 2.98 1.79
C SER A 312 -28.60 4.39 1.29
N LEU A 313 -29.85 4.85 1.36
CA LEU A 313 -30.22 6.22 0.98
C LEU A 313 -29.55 7.29 1.85
N GLY A 314 -29.18 6.95 3.09
CA GLY A 314 -28.41 7.82 3.98
C GLY A 314 -26.89 7.78 3.79
N ALA A 315 -26.40 7.15 2.72
CA ALA A 315 -24.97 7.04 2.45
C ALA A 315 -24.32 8.42 2.27
N SER A 316 -23.20 8.64 2.95
CA SER A 316 -22.31 9.77 2.64
C SER A 316 -21.44 9.40 1.44
N ILE A 317 -21.67 10.07 0.30
CA ILE A 317 -20.92 9.84 -0.93
C ILE A 317 -19.87 10.94 -1.09
N THR A 318 -18.61 10.57 -1.24
CA THR A 318 -17.49 11.50 -1.50
C THR A 318 -16.85 11.23 -2.86
N THR A 319 -16.52 12.30 -3.58
CA THR A 319 -15.89 12.20 -4.90
C THR A 319 -14.63 13.06 -4.97
N ALA A 320 -13.56 12.54 -5.55
CA ALA A 320 -12.33 13.29 -5.81
C ALA A 320 -11.77 12.91 -7.19
N LYS A 321 -11.39 13.89 -8.02
CA LYS A 321 -10.81 13.65 -9.36
C LYS A 321 -11.60 12.66 -10.23
N SER A 322 -12.92 12.65 -10.07
CA SER A 322 -13.81 11.70 -10.73
C SER A 322 -14.78 12.42 -11.66
N SER A 323 -15.22 11.75 -12.71
CA SER A 323 -16.13 12.28 -13.73
C SER A 323 -17.20 11.28 -14.11
N GLU A 324 -18.33 11.75 -14.63
CA GLU A 324 -19.45 10.91 -15.09
C GLU A 324 -19.97 9.96 -14.00
N ILE A 325 -20.22 10.52 -12.81
CA ILE A 325 -20.72 9.79 -11.64
C ILE A 325 -22.23 9.98 -11.56
N ASN A 326 -22.96 8.88 -11.70
CA ASN A 326 -24.41 8.85 -11.63
C ASN A 326 -24.86 7.95 -10.49
N VAL A 327 -25.75 8.44 -9.64
CA VAL A 327 -26.33 7.72 -8.51
C VAL A 327 -27.77 7.34 -8.87
N MET A 328 -28.03 6.05 -8.88
CA MET A 328 -29.32 5.45 -9.14
C MET A 328 -30.04 5.24 -7.81
N VAL A 329 -31.18 5.92 -7.63
CA VAL A 329 -32.02 5.87 -6.44
C VAL A 329 -33.30 5.07 -6.75
N PRO A 330 -33.68 4.06 -5.94
CA PRO A 330 -34.84 3.24 -6.24
C PRO A 330 -36.12 4.03 -5.98
N SER A 331 -37.03 4.10 -6.96
CA SER A 331 -38.39 4.58 -6.69
C SER A 331 -39.10 3.56 -5.77
N GLY A 332 -39.87 4.04 -4.78
CA GLY A 332 -40.27 3.26 -3.59
C GLY A 332 -41.02 1.92 -3.79
N GLY A 333 -41.36 1.51 -5.01
CA GLY A 333 -42.03 0.25 -5.31
C GLY A 333 -41.17 -1.02 -5.19
N PRO A 334 -41.76 -2.22 -5.29
CA PRO A 334 -41.04 -3.51 -5.40
C PRO A 334 -40.37 -3.70 -6.78
N ASP A 335 -40.96 -3.12 -7.83
CA ASP A 335 -40.46 -3.09 -9.21
C ASP A 335 -40.14 -1.65 -9.66
N GLY A 336 -39.80 -0.77 -8.71
CA GLY A 336 -39.61 0.64 -8.99
C GLY A 336 -38.41 0.89 -9.90
N ASP A 337 -38.64 1.68 -10.96
CA ASP A 337 -37.56 2.19 -11.81
C ASP A 337 -36.54 2.98 -10.97
N TRP A 338 -35.31 2.99 -11.46
CA TRP A 338 -34.23 3.79 -10.88
C TRP A 338 -34.30 5.22 -11.38
N VAL A 339 -34.22 6.18 -10.46
CA VAL A 339 -34.06 7.59 -10.78
C VAL A 339 -32.56 7.90 -10.81
N GLU A 340 -32.09 8.40 -11.94
CA GLU A 340 -30.69 8.73 -12.18
C GLU A 340 -30.38 10.15 -11.69
N HIS A 341 -29.36 10.29 -10.83
CA HIS A 341 -28.88 11.56 -10.31
C HIS A 341 -27.40 11.74 -10.64
N ALA A 342 -27.07 12.63 -11.57
CA ALA A 342 -25.68 12.98 -11.85
C ALA A 342 -25.08 13.81 -10.71
N LEU A 343 -23.91 13.40 -10.19
CA LEU A 343 -23.19 14.17 -9.18
C LEU A 343 -22.38 15.30 -9.83
N PRO A 344 -22.33 16.51 -9.22
CA PRO A 344 -21.52 17.60 -9.72
C PRO A 344 -20.04 17.26 -9.75
N GLN A 345 -19.41 17.51 -10.91
CA GLN A 345 -17.97 17.31 -11.12
C GLN A 345 -17.20 18.64 -11.30
N GLN A 346 -17.92 19.76 -11.45
CA GLN A 346 -17.34 21.09 -11.58
C GLN A 346 -17.85 21.99 -10.46
N TYR A 347 -16.97 22.81 -9.90
CA TYR A 347 -17.24 23.68 -8.77
C TYR A 347 -16.80 25.11 -9.08
N ILE A 348 -17.58 26.09 -8.61
CA ILE A 348 -17.24 27.51 -8.65
C ILE A 348 -16.65 27.87 -7.29
N HIS A 349 -15.49 28.51 -7.31
CA HIS A 349 -14.85 29.06 -6.11
C HIS A 349 -14.89 30.58 -6.21
N SER A 350 -15.51 31.24 -5.23
CA SER A 350 -15.59 32.70 -5.17
C SER A 350 -15.01 33.20 -3.86
N TYR A 351 -14.20 34.27 -3.93
CA TYR A 351 -13.64 34.91 -2.74
C TYR A 351 -14.55 36.05 -2.31
N LYS A 352 -15.14 35.95 -1.11
CA LYS A 352 -16.07 36.94 -0.52
C LYS A 352 -15.82 37.04 0.98
N ASP A 353 -15.91 38.25 1.52
CA ASP A 353 -15.80 38.52 2.96
C ASP A 353 -14.58 37.89 3.64
N GLY A 354 -13.44 37.84 2.92
CA GLY A 354 -12.19 37.30 3.44
C GLY A 354 -12.04 35.77 3.31
N GLN A 355 -13.05 35.05 2.81
CA GLN A 355 -13.04 33.59 2.70
C GLN A 355 -13.43 33.11 1.28
N PHE A 356 -12.97 31.90 0.91
CA PHE A 356 -13.48 31.23 -0.29
C PHE A 356 -14.78 30.47 0.02
N THR A 357 -15.80 30.69 -0.79
CA THR A 357 -17.02 29.88 -0.84
C THR A 357 -17.00 29.02 -2.10
N THR A 358 -17.31 27.72 -1.95
CA THR A 358 -17.37 26.76 -3.05
C THR A 358 -18.80 26.26 -3.23
N SER A 359 -19.28 26.26 -4.47
CA SER A 359 -20.59 25.70 -4.83
C SER A 359 -20.48 24.82 -6.07
N PRO A 360 -21.25 23.73 -6.18
CA PRO A 360 -21.30 22.96 -7.42
C PRO A 360 -21.86 23.81 -8.56
N VAL A 361 -21.33 23.61 -9.76
CA VAL A 361 -21.90 24.19 -10.98
C VAL A 361 -23.19 23.44 -11.32
N SER A 362 -24.32 24.14 -11.37
CA SER A 362 -25.55 23.63 -11.98
C SER A 362 -25.59 24.03 -13.45
N HIS A 363 -25.61 23.07 -14.36
CA HIS A 363 -26.04 23.32 -15.74
C HIS A 363 -27.53 23.02 -15.79
N SER A 364 -28.34 23.98 -16.24
CA SER A 364 -29.76 23.78 -16.49
C SER A 364 -29.92 22.78 -17.63
N GLY A 365 -29.98 21.50 -17.29
CA GLY A 365 -30.04 20.38 -18.23
C GLY A 365 -29.95 19.06 -17.47
N GLY A 366 -30.99 18.76 -16.69
CA GLY A 366 -31.12 17.54 -15.88
C GLY A 366 -32.17 17.73 -14.80
#